data_AF-A0A2Z5ZPG9-F1
#
_entry.id   AF-A0A2Z5ZPG9-F1
#
_cell.length_a   1.000
_cell.length_b   1.000
_cell.length_c   1.000
_cell.angle_alpha   90.00
_cell.angle_beta   90.00
_cell.angle_gamma   90.00
#
_symmetry.space_group_name_H-M   'P 1'
#
loop_
_entity.id
_entity.type
_entity.pdbx_description
1 polymer ?
#
loop_
_entity_poly.entity_id
_entity_poly.type
_entity_poly.pdbx_seq_one_letter_code
_entity_poly.pdbx_strand_id
1 'polypeptide(L)' 'YIELGRFWQLLLIAGMLVWLVLVVRAIRPALGDEKDAGGITHLLLYSSVTIPAFYMAGLMYGKGSHLTDAEYWR' A
#
# COMPACT_ATOMS: atom_id res chain seq x y z
N TYR A 1 -15.61 3.40 10.69
CA TYR A 1 -15.31 3.37 9.24
C TYR A 1 -14.42 2.22 8.77
N ILE A 2 -13.86 1.39 9.67
CA ILE A 2 -13.32 0.07 9.32
C ILE A 2 -14.24 -0.97 9.95
N GLU A 3 -15.45 -1.10 9.41
CA GLU A 3 -16.36 -2.21 9.74
C GLU A 3 -16.20 -3.38 8.77
N LEU A 4 -15.22 -3.28 7.86
CA LEU A 4 -14.82 -4.40 7.02
C LEU A 4 -14.23 -5.50 7.91
N GLY A 5 -14.89 -6.65 7.94
CA GLY A 5 -14.31 -7.85 8.53
C GLY A 5 -12.92 -8.12 7.97
N ARG A 6 -12.02 -8.70 8.78
CA ARG A 6 -10.61 -8.96 8.43
C ARG A 6 -10.42 -9.56 7.03
N PHE A 7 -11.34 -10.43 6.64
CA PHE A 7 -11.38 -11.03 5.30
C PHE A 7 -11.42 -9.99 4.17
N TRP A 8 -12.29 -9.00 4.28
CA TRP A 8 -12.42 -7.93 3.28
C TRP A 8 -11.22 -6.99 3.27
N GLN A 9 -10.63 -6.72 4.44
CA GLN A 9 -9.39 -5.94 4.53
C GLN A 9 -8.24 -6.64 3.77
N LEU A 10 -8.10 -7.96 3.94
CA LEU A 10 -7.11 -8.75 3.21
C LEU A 10 -7.39 -8.81 1.70
N LEU A 11 -8.65 -8.92 1.29
CA LEU A 11 -9.04 -8.88 -0.13
C LEU A 11 -8.64 -7.53 -0.76
N LEU A 12 -8.87 -6.43 -0.07
CA LEU A 12 -8.52 -5.09 -0.54
C LEU A 12 -7.00 -4.93 -0.65
N ILE A 13 -6.24 -5.42 0.32
CA ILE A 13 -4.77 -5.47 0.28
C ILE A 13 -4.28 -6.28 -0.93
N ALA A 14 -4.84 -7.46 -1.17
CA ALA A 14 -4.52 -8.27 -2.33
C ALA A 14 -4.81 -7.50 -3.63
N GLY A 15 -5.96 -6.82 -3.71
CA GLY A 15 -6.31 -5.96 -4.84
C GLY A 15 -5.31 -4.82 -5.08
N MET A 16 -4.88 -4.13 -4.03
CA MET A 16 -3.87 -3.08 -4.14
C MET A 16 -2.49 -3.61 -4.53
N LEU A 17 -2.11 -4.80 -4.05
CA LEU A 17 -0.86 -5.44 -4.46
C LEU A 17 -0.88 -5.84 -5.93
N VAL A 18 -1.98 -6.42 -6.41
CA VAL A 18 -2.17 -6.73 -7.83
C VAL A 18 -2.10 -5.46 -8.67
N TRP A 19 -2.81 -4.42 -8.25
CA TRP A 19 -2.75 -3.11 -8.90
C TRP A 19 -1.32 -2.56 -8.95
N LEU A 20 -0.57 -2.61 -7.83
CA LEU A 20 0.81 -2.15 -7.77
C LEU A 20 1.71 -2.92 -8.75
N VAL A 21 1.54 -4.25 -8.85
CA VAL A 21 2.27 -5.07 -9.81
C VAL A 21 1.96 -4.65 -11.26
N LEU A 22 0.71 -4.33 -11.57
CA LEU A 22 0.32 -3.83 -12.90
C LEU A 22 0.97 -2.47 -13.20
N VAL A 23 0.99 -1.55 -12.23
CA VAL A 23 1.64 -0.24 -12.33
C VAL A 23 3.14 -0.39 -12.58
N VAL A 24 3.82 -1.18 -11.75
CA VAL A 24 5.26 -1.48 -11.91
C VAL A 24 5.53 -2.07 -13.29
N ARG A 25 4.69 -3.00 -13.75
CA ARG A 25 4.85 -3.64 -15.06
C ARG A 25 4.67 -2.67 -16.23
N ALA A 26 3.72 -1.74 -16.14
CA ALA A 26 3.49 -0.71 -17.15
C ALA A 26 4.62 0.32 -17.20
N ILE A 27 5.18 0.66 -16.04
CA ILE A 27 6.18 1.73 -15.89
C ILE A 27 7.63 1.22 -16.02
N ARG A 28 7.85 -0.10 -15.92
CA ARG A 28 9.16 -0.76 -16.06
C ARG A 28 10.04 -0.28 -17.23
N PRO A 29 9.55 -0.11 -18.47
CA PRO A 29 10.39 0.40 -19.55
C PRO A 29 10.82 1.85 -19.32
N ALA A 30 9.92 2.71 -18.85
CA ALA A 30 10.21 4.11 -18.56
C ALA A 30 11.24 4.28 -17.43
N LEU A 31 11.23 3.38 -16.43
CA LEU A 31 12.24 3.36 -15.37
C LEU A 31 13.64 2.98 -15.87
N GLY A 32 13.72 2.17 -16.93
CA GLY A 32 15.00 1.79 -17.55
C GLY A 32 15.63 2.92 -18.37
N ASP A 33 14.79 3.77 -18.95
CA ASP A 33 15.23 4.92 -19.76
C ASP A 33 15.57 6.15 -18.89
N GLU A 34 15.00 6.24 -17.69
CA GLU A 34 15.25 7.34 -16.76
C GLU A 34 16.52 7.12 -15.92
N LYS A 35 17.55 7.94 -16.16
CA LYS A 35 18.84 7.84 -15.47
C LYS A 35 18.86 8.46 -14.07
N ASP A 36 17.87 9.30 -13.75
CA ASP A 36 17.77 9.98 -12.47
C ASP A 36 16.79 9.25 -11.54
N ALA A 37 17.31 8.79 -10.40
CA ALA A 37 16.53 8.12 -9.36
C ALA A 37 15.55 9.06 -8.62
N GLY A 38 15.68 10.37 -8.81
CA GLY A 38 14.74 11.41 -8.35
C GLY A 38 13.75 11.88 -9.41
N GLY A 39 13.77 11.26 -10.59
CA GLY A 39 12.90 11.60 -11.70
C GLY A 39 11.41 11.35 -11.45
N ILE A 40 10.54 11.89 -12.31
CA ILE A 40 9.09 11.88 -12.10
C ILE A 40 8.55 10.43 -12.07
N THR A 41 9.12 9.52 -12.86
CA THR A 41 8.68 8.12 -12.90
C THR A 41 9.02 7.39 -11.60
N HIS A 42 10.20 7.66 -11.03
CA HIS A 42 10.61 7.12 -9.73
C HIS A 42 9.75 7.67 -8.60
N LEU A 43 9.47 8.98 -8.59
CA LEU A 43 8.58 9.60 -7.61
C LEU A 43 7.16 9.03 -7.68
N LEU A 44 6.64 8.81 -8.89
CA LEU A 44 5.35 8.16 -9.10
C LEU A 44 5.35 6.73 -8.56
N LEU A 45 6.42 5.97 -8.80
CA LEU A 45 6.57 4.62 -8.28
C LEU A 45 6.59 4.61 -6.74
N TYR A 46 7.41 5.46 -6.11
CA TYR A 46 7.49 5.56 -4.65
C TYR A 46 6.15 5.96 -4.04
N SER A 47 5.45 6.93 -4.63
CA SER A 47 4.11 7.34 -4.20
C SER A 47 3.10 6.19 -4.33
N SER A 48 3.14 5.46 -5.45
CA SER A 48 2.23 4.34 -5.70
C SER A 48 2.46 3.17 -4.74
N VAL A 49 3.71 2.85 -4.39
CA VAL A 49 4.06 1.81 -3.39
C VAL A 49 3.60 2.22 -1.99
N THR A 50 3.62 3.52 -1.70
CA THR A 50 3.28 4.07 -0.38
C THR A 50 1.81 3.85 -0.02
N ILE A 51 0.89 3.86 -1.00
CA ILE A 51 -0.55 3.64 -0.79
C ILE A 51 -0.85 2.27 -0.12
N PRO A 52 -0.50 1.11 -0.72
CA PRO A 52 -0.70 -0.18 -0.08
C PRO A 52 0.11 -0.35 1.21
N ALA A 53 1.31 0.23 1.28
CA ALA A 53 2.16 0.15 2.47
C ALA A 53 1.48 0.79 3.70
N PHE A 54 0.93 1.99 3.56
CA PHE A 54 0.19 2.64 4.64
C PHE A 54 -1.11 1.92 4.98
N TYR A 55 -1.79 1.34 3.99
CA TYR A 55 -2.99 0.55 4.29
C TYR A 55 -2.68 -0.71 5.11
N MET A 56 -1.52 -1.34 4.89
CA MET A 56 -1.08 -2.49 5.70
C MET A 56 -0.78 -2.12 7.15
N ALA A 57 -0.42 -0.87 7.48
CA ALA A 57 -0.26 -0.44 8.86
C ALA A 57 -1.57 -0.61 9.67
N GLY A 58 -2.73 -0.47 9.01
CA GLY A 58 -4.04 -0.75 9.61
C GLY A 58 -4.30 -2.23 9.93
N LEU A 59 -3.40 -3.15 9.57
CA LEU A 59 -3.45 -4.56 10.02
C LEU A 59 -2.81 -4.77 11.41
N MET A 60 -2.07 -3.79 11.93
CA MET A 60 -1.31 -3.93 13.19
C MET A 60 -2.19 -4.01 14.44
N TYR A 61 -3.50 -3.78 14.31
CA TYR A 61 -4.48 -3.88 15.39
C TYR A 61 -5.35 -5.16 15.25
N GLY A 62 -5.49 -5.91 16.35
CA GLY A 62 -6.10 -7.26 16.42
C GLY A 62 -7.16 -7.42 17.51
N LYS A 63 -7.90 -8.55 17.51
CA LYS A 63 -8.84 -8.86 18.59
C LYS A 63 -8.06 -9.12 19.89
N GLY A 64 -8.08 -8.16 20.82
CA GLY A 64 -7.40 -8.24 22.12
C GLY A 64 -6.40 -7.11 22.41
N SER A 65 -6.17 -6.19 21.48
CA SER A 65 -5.34 -5.00 21.73
C SER A 65 -6.01 -4.03 22.71
N HIS A 66 -5.23 -3.33 23.52
CA HIS A 66 -5.74 -2.29 24.42
C HIS A 66 -6.48 -1.23 23.60
N LEU A 67 -7.57 -0.68 24.14
CA LEU A 67 -8.43 0.28 23.42
C LEU A 67 -7.62 1.46 22.84
N THR A 68 -6.60 1.90 23.58
CA THR A 68 -5.65 2.96 23.19
C THR A 68 -4.80 2.60 21.97
N ASP A 69 -4.34 1.35 21.85
CA ASP A 69 -3.54 0.91 20.70
C ASP A 69 -4.40 0.80 19.44
N ALA A 70 -5.66 0.38 19.60
CA ALA A 70 -6.61 0.31 18.49
C ALA A 70 -6.95 1.71 17.94
N GLU A 71 -7.06 2.72 18.80
CA GLU A 71 -7.28 4.12 18.38
C GLU A 71 -6.04 4.74 17.71
N TYR A 72 -4.83 4.34 18.12
CA TYR A 72 -3.58 4.83 17.55
C TYR A 72 -3.31 4.34 16.12
N TRP A 73 -3.61 3.06 15.86
CA TRP A 73 -3.38 2.43 14.53
C TRP A 73 -4.57 2.58 13.57
N ARG A 74 -5.70 3.11 14.04
CA ARG A 74 -6.91 3.37 13.26
C ARG A 74 -6.82 4.66 12.47
#